data_AF-A0A2R6Q113-F1
#
_entry.id   AF-A0A2R6Q113-F1
#
_cell.length_a   1.000
_cell.length_b   1.000
_cell.length_c   1.000
_cell.angle_alpha   90.00
_cell.angle_beta   90.00
_cell.angle_gamma   90.00
#
_symmetry.space_group_name_H-M   'P 1'
#
loop_
_entity.id
_entity.type
_entity.pdbx_description
1 polymer ?
#
loop_
_entity_poly.entity_id
_entity_poly.type
_entity_poly.pdbx_seq_one_letter_code
_entity_poly.pdbx_strand_id
1 'polypeptide(L)'
;MRVTNAETLILEKILIYLRDMEFTGEAKNLKKLIVLKLIRDDFEASLCRTFWFATFGRPSVFKFRGDYEYVDVMMKDMSHGGEAVRLIVDMDFRSQFELARPTSTYSDLLTSLPSIFVGTEEKLVSILSLLCSAAKQSLRESGLHMPPWRKANYMQSKWLSHNCKKITFTNN
;
A
#
# COMPACT_ATOMS: atom_id res chain seq x y z
N MET A 1 -4.18 15.59 6.38
CA MET A 1 -5.32 14.81 5.84
C MET A 1 -6.15 14.30 7.00
N ARG A 2 -7.49 14.37 6.92
CA ARG A 2 -8.36 13.84 7.98
C ARG A 2 -8.38 12.31 7.87
N VAL A 3 -8.20 11.63 8.99
CA VAL A 3 -8.39 10.17 9.09
C VAL A 3 -9.87 9.92 9.27
N THR A 4 -10.44 8.95 8.54
CA THR A 4 -11.86 8.60 8.66
C THR A 4 -12.08 7.53 9.73
N ASN A 5 -13.28 7.43 10.29
CA ASN A 5 -13.62 6.37 11.25
C ASN A 5 -13.43 4.97 10.65
N ALA A 6 -13.68 4.80 9.35
CA ALA A 6 -13.46 3.54 8.64
C ALA A 6 -11.98 3.17 8.56
N GLU A 7 -11.09 4.14 8.29
CA GLU A 7 -9.64 3.92 8.28
C GLU A 7 -9.13 3.47 9.66
N THR A 8 -9.56 4.17 10.73
CA THR A 8 -9.17 3.85 12.11
C THR A 8 -9.64 2.46 12.51
N LEU A 9 -10.90 2.11 12.24
CA LEU A 9 -11.47 0.82 12.61
C LEU A 9 -10.74 -0.36 11.95
N ILE A 10 -10.45 -0.25 10.65
CA ILE A 10 -9.69 -1.30 9.95
C ILE A 10 -8.25 -1.39 10.47
N LEU A 11 -7.61 -0.26 10.75
CA LEU A 11 -6.26 -0.26 11.32
C LEU A 11 -6.23 -0.94 12.70
N GLU A 12 -7.16 -0.60 13.59
CA GLU A 12 -7.27 -1.21 14.92
C GLU A 12 -7.48 -2.72 14.84
N LYS A 13 -8.38 -3.19 13.97
CA LYS A 13 -8.60 -4.62 13.72
C LYS A 13 -7.31 -5.33 13.27
N ILE A 14 -6.59 -4.75 12.30
CA ILE A 14 -5.33 -5.33 11.80
C ILE A 14 -4.28 -5.42 12.91
N LEU A 15 -4.16 -4.40 13.76
CA LEU A 15 -3.20 -4.41 14.86
C LEU A 15 -3.52 -5.50 15.89
N ILE A 16 -4.81 -5.73 16.19
CA ILE A 16 -5.25 -6.85 17.04
C ILE A 16 -4.87 -8.18 16.38
N TYR A 17 -5.18 -8.34 15.09
CA TYR A 17 -4.91 -9.58 14.36
C TYR A 17 -3.44 -9.95 14.31
N LEU A 18 -2.56 -8.96 14.14
CA LEU A 18 -1.11 -9.13 14.12
C LEU A 18 -0.59 -9.60 15.48
N ARG A 19 -1.05 -8.98 16.56
CA ARG A 19 -0.69 -9.37 17.93
C ARG A 19 -1.05 -10.83 18.22
N ASP A 20 -2.23 -11.26 17.79
CA ASP A 20 -2.64 -12.65 17.94
C ASP A 20 -1.76 -13.63 17.13
N MET A 21 -1.34 -13.23 15.92
CA MET A 21 -0.52 -14.10 15.05
C MET A 21 0.91 -14.25 15.56
N GLU A 22 1.48 -13.19 16.15
CA GLU A 22 2.77 -13.26 16.84
C GLU A 22 2.73 -14.30 17.96
N PHE A 23 1.59 -14.46 18.63
CA PHE A 23 1.40 -15.46 19.67
C PHE A 23 1.24 -16.89 19.13
N THR A 24 0.59 -17.08 17.98
CA THR A 24 0.36 -18.42 17.39
C THR A 24 1.52 -18.94 16.54
N GLY A 25 2.50 -18.10 16.18
CA GLY A 25 3.64 -18.48 15.33
C GLY A 25 3.29 -18.65 13.85
N GLU A 26 2.10 -18.20 13.42
CA GLU A 26 1.65 -18.28 12.02
C GLU A 26 2.18 -17.11 11.19
N ALA A 27 3.44 -17.18 10.73
CA ALA A 27 4.06 -16.08 9.95
C ALA A 27 3.93 -16.24 8.42
N LYS A 28 3.55 -17.42 7.92
CA LYS A 28 3.48 -17.65 6.46
C LYS A 28 2.20 -17.04 5.89
N ASN A 29 2.36 -16.11 4.95
CA ASN A 29 1.27 -15.40 4.24
C ASN A 29 0.41 -14.49 5.13
N LEU A 30 1.03 -13.60 5.92
CA LEU A 30 0.36 -12.62 6.79
C LEU A 30 -0.84 -11.92 6.14
N LYS A 31 -0.68 -11.42 4.90
CA LYS A 31 -1.78 -10.74 4.17
C LYS A 31 -3.00 -11.63 3.98
N LYS A 32 -2.80 -12.92 3.67
CA LYS A 32 -3.90 -13.89 3.54
C LYS A 32 -4.60 -14.12 4.89
N LEU A 33 -3.84 -14.25 5.97
CA LEU A 33 -4.41 -14.42 7.31
C LEU A 33 -5.22 -13.20 7.74
N ILE A 34 -4.74 -11.98 7.43
CA ILE A 34 -5.49 -10.74 7.66
C ILE A 34 -6.81 -10.74 6.89
N VAL A 35 -6.79 -11.11 5.60
CA VAL A 35 -8.03 -11.20 4.80
C VAL A 35 -9.00 -12.20 5.41
N LEU A 36 -8.54 -13.39 5.81
CA LEU A 36 -9.39 -14.40 6.44
C LEU A 36 -10.01 -13.92 7.77
N LYS A 37 -9.25 -13.21 8.61
CA LYS A 37 -9.76 -12.64 9.86
C LYS A 37 -10.75 -11.50 9.59
N LEU A 38 -10.48 -10.64 8.61
CA LEU A 38 -11.44 -9.60 8.19
C LEU A 38 -12.76 -10.23 7.71
N ILE A 39 -12.69 -11.27 6.87
CA ILE A 39 -13.89 -11.98 6.40
C ILE A 39 -14.66 -12.64 7.56
N ARG A 40 -13.96 -13.20 8.55
CA ARG A 40 -14.58 -13.78 9.75
C ARG A 40 -15.33 -12.73 10.58
N ASP A 41 -14.83 -11.50 10.58
CA ASP A 41 -15.45 -10.35 11.25
C ASP A 41 -16.48 -9.62 10.34
N ASP A 42 -17.00 -10.31 9.31
CA ASP A 42 -18.01 -9.83 8.35
C ASP A 42 -17.59 -8.63 7.49
N PHE A 43 -16.28 -8.39 7.32
CA PHE A 43 -15.79 -7.41 6.35
C PHE A 43 -15.66 -8.03 4.94
N GLU A 44 -16.06 -7.28 3.92
CA GLU A 44 -15.74 -7.63 2.54
C GLU A 44 -14.26 -7.30 2.27
N ALA A 45 -13.41 -8.32 2.32
CA ALA A 45 -11.96 -8.18 2.12
C ALA A 45 -11.43 -9.16 1.07
N SER A 46 -10.41 -8.75 0.34
CA SER A 46 -9.73 -9.59 -0.64
C SER A 46 -8.24 -9.26 -0.71
N LEU A 47 -7.43 -10.22 -1.18
CA LEU A 47 -6.04 -9.94 -1.53
C LEU A 47 -6.02 -9.46 -2.98
N CYS A 48 -5.62 -8.22 -3.23
CA CYS A 48 -5.39 -7.75 -4.58
C CYS A 48 -3.93 -7.99 -4.97
N ARG A 49 -3.73 -8.63 -6.13
CA ARG A 49 -2.42 -8.72 -6.78
C ARG A 49 -2.42 -7.94 -8.09
N THR A 50 -1.57 -6.93 -8.19
CA THR A 50 -1.36 -6.15 -9.41
C THR A 50 -0.16 -6.65 -10.18
N PHE A 51 -0.19 -6.46 -11.50
CA PHE A 51 0.94 -6.69 -12.38
C PHE A 51 1.01 -5.56 -13.40
N TRP A 52 2.20 -5.03 -13.62
CA TRP A 52 2.43 -4.00 -14.63
C TRP A 52 3.73 -4.25 -15.36
N PHE A 53 3.80 -3.73 -16.58
CA PHE A 53 5.03 -3.75 -17.35
C PHE A 53 5.64 -2.35 -17.31
N ALA A 54 6.87 -2.27 -16.84
CA ALA A 54 7.66 -1.05 -16.86
C ALA A 54 8.76 -1.18 -17.92
N THR A 55 8.84 -0.20 -18.81
CA THR A 55 9.89 -0.11 -19.82
C THR A 55 10.98 0.84 -19.36
N PHE A 56 12.24 0.41 -19.45
CA PHE A 56 13.40 1.23 -19.07
C PHE A 56 14.41 1.32 -20.21
N GLY A 57 15.06 2.49 -20.35
CA GLY A 57 16.07 2.76 -21.38
C GLY A 57 15.51 3.28 -22.72
N ARG A 58 16.40 3.82 -23.57
CA ARG A 58 16.14 4.12 -24.98
C ARG A 58 17.21 3.44 -25.86
N PRO A 59 16.82 2.71 -26.93
CA PRO A 59 15.47 2.20 -27.21
C PRO A 59 15.04 1.21 -26.11
N SER A 60 13.79 0.76 -26.09
CA SER A 60 13.18 -0.06 -25.01
C SER A 60 13.78 -1.48 -24.90
N VAL A 61 15.04 -1.60 -24.49
CA VAL A 61 15.78 -2.88 -24.41
C VAL A 61 15.28 -3.74 -23.25
N PHE A 62 14.76 -3.13 -22.18
CA PHE A 62 14.34 -3.88 -20.98
C PHE A 62 12.89 -3.60 -20.59
N LYS A 63 12.07 -4.66 -20.64
CA LYS A 63 10.70 -4.69 -20.13
C LYS A 63 10.70 -5.51 -18.84
N PHE A 64 10.51 -4.85 -17.71
CA PHE A 64 10.38 -5.51 -16.42
C PHE A 64 8.92 -5.68 -16.08
N ARG A 65 8.56 -6.87 -15.60
CA ARG A 65 7.25 -7.13 -15.01
C ARG A 65 7.37 -6.88 -13.51
N GLY A 66 6.70 -5.85 -13.03
CA GLY A 66 6.48 -5.64 -11.60
C GLY A 66 5.20 -6.36 -11.16
N ASP A 67 5.21 -6.86 -9.94
CA ASP A 67 4.02 -7.34 -9.25
C ASP A 67 3.99 -6.85 -7.80
N TYR A 68 2.79 -6.71 -7.27
CA TYR A 68 2.59 -6.22 -5.91
C TYR A 68 1.31 -6.78 -5.32
N GLU A 69 1.31 -7.00 -4.01
CA GLU A 69 0.17 -7.54 -3.29
C GLU A 69 -0.20 -6.63 -2.12
N TYR A 70 -1.48 -6.31 -2.00
CA TYR A 70 -2.05 -5.52 -0.92
C TYR A 70 -3.45 -6.03 -0.58
N VAL A 71 -4.00 -5.61 0.56
CA VAL A 71 -5.34 -6.00 0.99
C VAL A 71 -6.34 -4.92 0.58
N ASP A 72 -7.45 -5.33 -0.02
CA ASP A 72 -8.54 -4.48 -0.52
C ASP A 72 -9.78 -4.75 0.34
N VAL A 73 -10.33 -3.71 0.97
CA VAL A 73 -11.47 -3.82 1.90
C VAL A 73 -12.58 -2.89 1.43
N MET A 74 -13.80 -3.40 1.33
CA MET A 74 -15.00 -2.60 1.07
C MET A 74 -15.75 -2.41 2.39
N MET A 75 -15.86 -1.15 2.82
CA MET A 75 -16.57 -0.75 4.03
C MET A 75 -17.92 -0.14 3.67
N LYS A 76 -19.00 -0.60 4.29
CA LYS A 76 -20.30 0.07 4.19
C LYS A 76 -20.28 1.26 5.15
N ASP A 77 -20.18 2.49 4.63
CA ASP A 77 -20.21 3.67 5.48
C ASP A 77 -21.67 4.10 5.72
N MET A 78 -22.16 3.86 6.93
CA MET A 78 -23.51 4.28 7.35
C MET A 78 -23.64 5.81 7.51
N SER A 79 -22.52 6.55 7.51
CA SER A 79 -22.46 8.01 7.71
C SER A 79 -22.65 8.80 6.41
N HIS A 80 -22.34 8.20 5.26
CA HIS A 80 -22.38 8.84 3.93
C HIS A 80 -23.47 8.23 3.03
N GLY A 81 -24.70 8.16 3.54
CA GLY A 81 -25.85 7.69 2.76
C GLY A 81 -25.79 6.20 2.37
N GLY A 82 -24.91 5.41 2.99
CA GLY A 82 -24.76 3.98 2.73
C GLY A 82 -23.81 3.61 1.59
N GLU A 83 -23.06 4.56 1.03
CA GLU A 83 -22.09 4.28 -0.04
C GLU A 83 -20.90 3.45 0.48
N ALA A 84 -20.48 2.46 -0.31
CA ALA A 84 -19.36 1.61 0.06
C ALA A 84 -18.03 2.34 -0.18
N VAL A 85 -17.23 2.50 0.87
CA VAL A 85 -15.89 3.10 0.82
C VAL A 85 -14.86 1.99 0.60
N ARG A 86 -14.09 2.11 -0.47
CA ARG A 86 -12.95 1.23 -0.75
C ARG A 86 -11.72 1.70 0.02
N LEU A 87 -11.14 0.81 0.81
CA LEU A 87 -9.89 1.04 1.53
C LEU A 87 -8.79 0.11 1.02
N ILE A 88 -7.62 0.69 0.77
CA ILE A 88 -6.38 0.00 0.45
C ILE A 88 -5.59 -0.16 1.75
N VAL A 89 -5.17 -1.39 2.01
CA VAL A 89 -4.36 -1.75 3.16
C VAL A 89 -3.01 -2.29 2.69
N ASP A 90 -1.94 -1.61 3.07
CA ASP A 90 -0.57 -2.05 2.82
C ASP A 90 0.19 -2.20 4.13
N MET A 91 0.57 -3.42 4.45
CA MET A 91 1.20 -3.78 5.73
C MET A 91 2.68 -3.41 5.80
N ASP A 92 3.29 -3.03 4.69
CA ASP A 92 4.71 -2.67 4.60
C ASP A 92 4.90 -1.42 3.74
N PHE A 93 4.07 -0.41 4.01
CA PHE A 93 3.97 0.77 3.17
C PHE A 93 5.22 1.66 3.24
N ARG A 94 5.75 1.89 4.44
CA ARG A 94 6.90 2.78 4.67
C ARG A 94 8.14 2.31 3.91
N SER A 95 8.43 1.01 3.91
CA SER A 95 9.61 0.43 3.23
C SER A 95 9.60 0.71 1.72
N GLN A 96 8.41 0.89 1.14
CA GLN A 96 8.23 1.23 -0.28
C GLN A 96 8.80 2.60 -0.65
N PHE A 97 9.30 3.40 0.28
CA PHE A 97 9.85 4.73 0.05
C PHE A 97 11.29 4.92 0.54
N GLU A 98 11.96 3.87 1.01
CA GLU A 98 13.36 3.95 1.47
C GLU A 98 14.33 4.33 0.34
N LEU A 99 15.35 5.14 0.66
CA LEU A 99 16.37 5.58 -0.28
C LEU A 99 17.76 5.21 0.27
N ALA A 100 18.73 4.99 -0.62
CA ALA A 100 20.09 4.61 -0.22
C ALA A 100 20.87 5.76 0.47
N ARG A 101 20.53 7.01 0.14
CA ARG A 101 21.14 8.23 0.72
C ARG A 101 20.05 9.30 0.86
N PRO A 102 19.12 9.16 1.82
CA PRO A 102 18.10 10.16 2.04
C PRO A 102 18.74 11.40 2.69
N THR A 103 18.16 12.57 2.42
CA THR A 103 18.48 13.78 3.17
C THR A 103 17.82 13.71 4.54
N SER A 104 18.24 14.53 5.50
CA SER A 104 17.59 14.58 6.83
C SER A 104 16.09 14.87 6.70
N THR A 105 15.72 15.89 5.93
CA THR A 105 14.32 16.25 5.66
C THR A 105 13.50 15.11 5.08
N TYR A 106 14.07 14.33 4.14
CA TYR A 106 13.37 13.17 3.60
C TYR A 106 13.25 12.03 4.62
N SER A 107 14.27 11.85 5.46
CA SER A 107 14.24 10.87 6.53
C SER A 107 13.16 11.19 7.56
N ASP A 108 13.02 12.46 7.94
CA ASP A 108 11.96 12.92 8.86
C ASP A 108 10.55 12.74 8.24
N LEU A 109 10.42 12.99 6.94
CA LEU A 109 9.18 12.69 6.22
C LEU A 109 8.88 11.18 6.23
N LEU A 110 9.90 10.33 6.02
CA LEU A 110 9.74 8.88 5.99
C LEU A 110 9.38 8.30 7.38
N THR A 111 9.95 8.83 8.47
CA THR A 111 9.62 8.40 9.84
C THR A 111 8.19 8.76 10.24
N SER A 112 7.64 9.84 9.67
CA SER A 112 6.25 10.26 9.87
C SER A 112 5.22 9.37 9.16
N LEU A 113 5.64 8.57 8.17
CA LEU A 113 4.74 7.69 7.43
C LEU A 113 4.31 6.48 8.28
N PRO A 114 3.06 6.03 8.18
CA PRO A 114 2.65 4.82 8.87
C PRO A 114 3.32 3.59 8.24
N SER A 115 3.77 2.63 9.08
CA SER A 115 4.27 1.33 8.58
C SER A 115 3.17 0.55 7.87
N ILE A 116 1.96 0.58 8.44
CA ILE A 116 0.74 0.00 7.86
C ILE A 116 -0.12 1.15 7.34
N PHE A 117 -0.27 1.24 6.03
CA PHE A 117 -1.20 2.19 5.41
C PHE A 117 -2.61 1.62 5.38
N VAL A 118 -3.58 2.43 5.79
CA VAL A 118 -5.01 2.21 5.55
C VAL A 118 -5.59 3.52 5.03
N GLY A 119 -6.17 3.49 3.84
CA GLY A 119 -6.78 4.68 3.27
C GLY A 119 -7.40 4.50 1.90
N THR A 120 -8.10 5.52 1.44
CA THR A 120 -8.72 5.53 0.12
C THR A 120 -7.69 5.68 -1.01
N GLU A 121 -8.14 5.44 -2.24
CA GLU A 121 -7.33 5.62 -3.44
C GLU A 121 -6.85 7.08 -3.60
N GLU A 122 -7.71 8.07 -3.34
CA GLU A 122 -7.38 9.49 -3.45
C GLU A 122 -6.30 9.88 -2.42
N LYS A 123 -6.42 9.34 -1.22
CA LYS A 123 -5.44 9.55 -0.15
C LYS A 123 -4.09 8.95 -0.54
N LEU A 124 -4.10 7.73 -1.07
CA LEU A 124 -2.90 7.06 -1.56
C LEU A 124 -2.23 7.87 -2.69
N VAL A 125 -2.98 8.29 -3.71
CA VAL A 125 -2.45 9.09 -4.83
C VAL A 125 -1.77 10.36 -4.33
N SER A 126 -2.39 11.06 -3.38
CA SER A 126 -1.84 12.29 -2.79
C SER A 126 -0.52 12.04 -2.06
N ILE A 127 -0.45 10.97 -1.25
CA ILE A 127 0.77 10.57 -0.54
C ILE A 127 1.87 10.18 -1.54
N LEU A 128 1.53 9.39 -2.56
CA LEU A 128 2.48 8.98 -3.60
C LEU A 128 3.06 10.19 -4.34
N SER A 129 2.23 11.17 -4.67
CA SER A 129 2.68 12.42 -5.32
C SER A 129 3.68 13.18 -4.46
N LEU A 130 3.34 13.39 -3.18
CA LEU A 130 4.20 14.08 -2.21
C LEU A 130 5.55 13.37 -2.05
N LEU A 131 5.51 12.07 -1.77
CA LEU A 131 6.72 11.28 -1.48
C LEU A 131 7.61 11.12 -2.70
N CYS A 132 7.04 10.89 -3.89
CA CYS A 132 7.85 10.78 -5.10
C CYS A 132 8.54 12.11 -5.44
N SER A 133 7.88 13.24 -5.19
CA SER A 133 8.48 14.57 -5.36
C SER A 133 9.63 14.80 -4.36
N ALA A 134 9.39 14.53 -3.07
CA ALA A 134 10.40 14.65 -2.02
C ALA A 134 11.59 13.71 -2.26
N ALA A 135 11.33 12.47 -2.72
CA ALA A 135 12.36 11.49 -3.06
C ALA A 135 13.24 11.98 -4.21
N LYS A 136 12.61 12.55 -5.26
CA LYS A 136 13.35 13.13 -6.39
C LYS A 136 14.28 14.25 -5.93
N GLN A 137 13.80 15.13 -5.04
CA GLN A 137 14.59 16.21 -4.49
C GLN A 137 15.77 15.68 -3.66
N SER A 138 15.50 14.76 -2.73
CA SER A 138 16.52 14.16 -1.87
C SER A 138 17.63 13.43 -2.65
N LEU A 139 17.25 12.65 -3.67
CA LEU A 139 18.22 11.98 -4.53
C LEU A 139 19.06 12.98 -5.31
N ARG A 140 18.45 14.04 -5.85
CA ARG A 140 19.18 15.09 -6.58
C ARG A 140 20.20 15.80 -5.69
N GLU A 141 19.82 16.16 -4.46
CA GLU A 141 20.73 16.77 -3.47
C GLU A 141 21.88 15.83 -3.10
N SER A 142 21.63 14.51 -3.11
CA SER A 142 22.64 13.48 -2.85
C SER A 142 23.43 13.05 -4.09
N GLY A 143 23.33 13.77 -5.22
CA GLY A 143 24.02 13.45 -6.47
C GLY A 143 23.55 12.16 -7.15
N LEU A 144 22.36 11.67 -6.81
CA LEU A 144 21.77 10.44 -7.34
C LEU A 144 20.64 10.75 -8.33
N HIS A 145 20.57 9.95 -9.41
CA HIS A 145 19.45 9.98 -10.33
C HIS A 145 18.25 9.19 -9.76
N MET A 146 17.03 9.67 -10.00
CA MET A 146 15.81 8.99 -9.58
C MET A 146 15.62 7.69 -10.37
N PRO A 147 15.66 6.51 -9.73
CA PRO A 147 15.46 5.27 -10.44
C PRO A 147 13.99 5.18 -10.91
N PRO A 148 13.73 4.51 -12.05
CA PRO A 148 12.39 4.45 -12.61
C PRO A 148 11.32 3.89 -11.67
N TRP A 149 11.66 2.92 -10.81
CA TRP A 149 10.74 2.32 -9.85
C TRP A 149 10.36 3.23 -8.68
N ARG A 150 11.05 4.37 -8.50
CA ARG A 150 10.67 5.39 -7.52
C ARG A 150 9.82 6.50 -8.13
N LYS A 151 9.62 6.52 -9.45
CA LYS A 151 8.77 7.52 -10.11
C LYS A 151 7.29 7.30 -9.76
N ALA A 152 6.53 8.40 -9.68
CA ALA A 152 5.11 8.37 -9.32
C ALA A 152 4.30 7.37 -10.13
N ASN A 153 4.43 7.35 -11.46
CA ASN A 153 3.67 6.42 -12.31
C ASN A 153 3.95 4.94 -12.00
N TYR A 154 5.22 4.60 -11.72
CA TYR A 154 5.58 3.23 -11.35
C TYR A 154 5.03 2.89 -9.98
N MET A 155 5.17 3.81 -9.01
CA MET A 155 4.66 3.60 -7.66
C MET A 155 3.14 3.47 -7.64
N GLN A 156 2.40 4.33 -8.34
CA GLN A 156 0.95 4.21 -8.49
C GLN A 156 0.52 2.87 -9.09
N SER A 157 1.29 2.33 -10.05
CA SER A 157 0.98 1.04 -10.68
C SER A 157 0.95 -0.14 -9.68
N LYS A 158 1.65 -0.04 -8.54
CA LYS A 158 1.62 -1.07 -7.48
C LYS A 158 0.22 -1.27 -6.90
N TRP A 159 -0.55 -0.19 -6.72
CA TRP A 159 -1.86 -0.26 -6.07
C TRP A 159 -3.03 0.04 -7.02
N LEU A 160 -2.79 0.78 -8.10
CA LEU A 160 -3.85 1.36 -8.94
C LEU A 160 -3.87 0.79 -10.36
N SER A 161 -3.11 -0.27 -10.64
CA SER A 161 -3.16 -0.92 -11.95
C SER A 161 -4.53 -1.56 -12.19
N HIS A 162 -5.09 -1.33 -13.38
CA HIS A 162 -6.35 -1.93 -13.83
C HIS A 162 -6.32 -3.48 -13.82
N ASN A 163 -5.13 -4.08 -13.81
CA ASN A 163 -4.93 -5.53 -13.83
C ASN A 163 -4.92 -6.15 -12.42
N CYS A 164 -5.50 -5.49 -11.41
CA CYS A 164 -5.68 -6.06 -10.08
C CYS A 164 -6.49 -7.37 -10.17
N LYS A 165 -5.87 -8.48 -9.79
CA LYS A 165 -6.56 -9.76 -9.57
C LYS A 165 -6.95 -9.84 -8.11
N LYS A 166 -8.25 -9.72 -7.82
CA LYS A 166 -8.79 -9.97 -6.48
C LYS A 166 -8.84 -11.47 -6.21
N ILE A 167 -8.13 -11.91 -5.20
CA ILE A 167 -8.17 -13.28 -4.69
C ILE A 167 -9.07 -13.23 -3.45
N THR A 168 -10.26 -13.80 -3.59
CA THR A 168 -11.18 -14.00 -2.48
C THR A 168 -10.88 -15.34 -1.81
N PHE A 169 -11.03 -15.38 -0.49
CA PHE A 169 -10.93 -16.61 0.28
C PHE A 169 -12.30 -16.88 0.90
N THR A 170 -12.80 -18.10 0.75
CA THR A 170 -14.01 -18.55 1.46
C THR A 170 -13.58 -19.41 2.64
N ASN A 171 -14.25 -19.27 3.78
CA ASN A 171 -14.11 -20.24 4.87
C ASN A 171 -14.74 -21.56 4.40
N ASN A 172 -13.95 -22.65 4.40
CA ASN A 172 -14.48 -24.02 4.37
C ASN A 172 -14.74 -24.48 5.81
#